data_AF-K2DZY7-F1
#
_entry.id   AF-K2DZY7-F1
#
_cell.length_a   1.000
_cell.length_b   1.000
_cell.length_c   1.000
_cell.angle_alpha   90.00
_cell.angle_beta   90.00
_cell.angle_gamma   90.00
#
_symmetry.space_group_name_H-M   'P 1'
#
loop_
_entity.id
_entity.type
_entity.pdbx_description
1 polymer ?
#
loop_
_entity_poly.entity_id
_entity_poly.type
_entity_poly.pdbx_seq_one_letter_code
_entity_poly.pdbx_strand_id
1 'polypeptide(L)'
;GPALAAAGLGSFFAGCVGTLILAAFAPPLTEVAFKFGPAEYFSLMTLGLIGAVVLASGSLLKAVGMIVLGLLIGLVGTDVNSGVARFAFDIPELTDGIGFVTIAMGVFGYGEIIANLARPDDDREVFTAKVEGLFPTRQDFKRMFPAVLRGTALGSALGILPGGGALLSAFAAYTIEKKTKLHPGEVPFGQGNIRGVAAPEAANNAGSQTSFIPLLTLGIPPNAVMALMVGAMTIHNIQPGPQVMSSNPELFWGLIASMWIGNAMLIVLNLPLIGIWIKLLSVPYRWLYPAIVLFCAIGVYSTNNNTWDIWMVGLFGIIGYVFIQLGMEAAPLLLGFILGPMMEENLRRALLLSRGDWSVFVTRPLSAGLLLAALALLALVLLPAFKRTRDVAFVED
;
A
#
# COMPACT_ATOMS: atom_id res chain seq x y z
N GLY A 1 19.77 11.10 -19.16
CA GLY A 1 20.60 10.43 -18.13
C GLY A 1 20.45 11.03 -16.74
N PRO A 2 20.72 12.34 -16.54
CA PRO A 2 20.91 12.93 -15.20
C PRO A 2 19.68 12.86 -14.30
N ALA A 3 18.49 13.07 -14.87
CA ALA A 3 17.22 12.96 -14.16
C ALA A 3 17.00 11.55 -13.58
N LEU A 4 17.39 10.52 -14.32
CA LEU A 4 17.22 9.12 -13.90
C LEU A 4 18.23 8.74 -12.81
N ALA A 5 19.47 9.21 -12.91
CA ALA A 5 20.44 9.03 -11.84
C ALA A 5 20.08 9.82 -10.58
N ALA A 6 19.51 11.03 -10.72
CA ALA A 6 19.02 11.81 -9.59
C ALA A 6 17.81 11.14 -8.91
N ALA A 7 16.90 10.55 -9.68
CA ALA A 7 15.83 9.70 -9.17
C ALA A 7 16.39 8.50 -8.38
N GLY A 8 17.35 7.75 -8.96
CA GLY A 8 17.96 6.60 -8.30
C GLY A 8 18.73 6.95 -7.03
N LEU A 9 19.55 8.00 -7.06
CA LEU A 9 20.31 8.48 -5.90
C LEU A 9 19.39 9.08 -4.82
N GLY A 10 18.37 9.84 -5.24
CA GLY A 10 17.36 10.39 -4.34
C GLY A 10 16.55 9.30 -3.64
N SER A 11 16.11 8.30 -4.40
CA SER A 11 15.43 7.10 -3.90
C SER A 11 16.32 6.34 -2.92
N PHE A 12 17.59 6.11 -3.23
CA PHE A 12 18.51 5.43 -2.31
C PHE A 12 18.72 6.18 -0.99
N PHE A 13 18.99 7.49 -1.06
CA PHE A 13 19.12 8.32 0.13
C PHE A 13 17.85 8.24 0.98
N ALA A 14 16.68 8.39 0.34
CA ALA A 14 15.39 8.33 1.00
C ALA A 14 15.10 6.95 1.61
N GLY A 15 15.51 5.87 0.94
CA GLY A 15 15.41 4.50 1.44
C GLY A 15 16.28 4.26 2.68
N CYS A 16 17.53 4.76 2.67
CA CYS A 16 18.42 4.70 3.84
C CYS A 16 17.83 5.46 5.03
N VAL A 17 17.34 6.69 4.81
CA VAL A 17 16.69 7.50 5.84
C VAL A 17 15.41 6.83 6.34
N GLY A 18 14.55 6.33 5.44
CA GLY A 18 13.32 5.62 5.80
C GLY A 18 13.60 4.37 6.64
N THR A 19 14.66 3.62 6.31
CA THR A 19 15.08 2.45 7.10
C THR A 19 15.61 2.86 8.48
N LEU A 20 16.34 3.98 8.58
CA LEU A 20 16.77 4.52 9.89
C LEU A 20 15.58 4.98 10.72
N ILE A 21 14.59 5.63 10.10
CA ILE A 21 13.34 6.02 10.76
C ILE A 21 12.61 4.76 11.25
N LEU A 22 12.52 3.71 10.43
CA LEU A 22 11.97 2.43 10.85
C LEU A 22 12.72 1.86 12.07
N ALA A 23 14.05 1.76 12.01
CA ALA A 23 14.86 1.23 13.11
C ALA A 23 14.73 2.07 14.40
N ALA A 24 14.60 3.38 14.28
CA ALA A 24 14.49 4.30 15.41
C ALA A 24 13.08 4.34 16.02
N PHE A 25 12.03 4.33 15.20
CA PHE A 25 10.64 4.48 15.65
C PHE A 25 9.95 3.14 15.93
N ALA A 26 10.44 2.01 15.39
CA ALA A 26 9.81 0.73 15.64
C ALA A 26 9.86 0.30 17.12
N PRO A 27 10.99 0.40 17.85
CA PRO A 27 11.03 0.05 19.27
C PRO A 27 10.03 0.84 20.14
N PRO A 28 10.00 2.19 20.13
CA PRO A 28 9.06 2.93 20.98
C PRO A 28 7.60 2.69 20.57
N LEU A 29 7.31 2.48 19.28
CA LEU A 29 5.96 2.18 18.83
C LEU A 29 5.51 0.79 19.27
N THR A 30 6.41 -0.20 19.28
CA THR A 30 6.16 -1.53 19.84
C THR A 30 5.87 -1.48 21.33
N GLU A 31 6.57 -0.66 22.12
CA GLU A 31 6.25 -0.46 23.55
C GLU A 31 4.86 0.14 23.78
N VAL A 32 4.45 1.06 22.92
CA VAL A 32 3.08 1.60 22.94
C VAL A 32 2.09 0.49 22.58
N ALA A 33 2.39 -0.30 21.56
CA ALA A 33 1.53 -1.37 21.10
C ALA A 33 1.37 -2.51 22.13
N PHE A 34 2.35 -2.77 22.99
CA PHE A 34 2.19 -3.69 24.12
C PHE A 34 1.15 -3.24 25.15
N LYS A 35 0.79 -1.96 25.17
CA LYS A 35 -0.29 -1.43 26.04
C LYS A 35 -1.68 -1.62 25.42
N PHE A 36 -1.76 -2.06 24.17
CA PHE A 36 -3.02 -2.19 23.46
C PHE A 36 -3.71 -3.49 23.85
N GLY A 37 -4.98 -3.37 24.23
CA GLY A 37 -5.88 -4.50 24.36
C GLY A 37 -6.84 -4.59 23.17
N PRO A 38 -7.83 -5.49 23.25
CA PRO A 38 -8.78 -5.70 22.16
C PRO A 38 -9.55 -4.44 21.74
N ALA A 39 -9.91 -3.57 22.71
CA ALA A 39 -10.61 -2.32 22.44
C ALA A 39 -9.75 -1.33 21.62
N GLU A 40 -8.46 -1.23 21.93
CA GLU A 40 -7.52 -0.37 21.19
C GLU A 40 -7.26 -0.91 19.78
N TYR A 41 -7.10 -2.22 19.62
CA TYR A 41 -6.93 -2.83 18.28
C TYR A 41 -8.16 -2.61 17.40
N PHE A 42 -9.37 -2.82 17.93
CA PHE A 42 -10.60 -2.53 17.19
C PHE A 42 -10.68 -1.05 16.76
N SER A 43 -10.37 -0.14 17.68
CA SER A 43 -10.41 1.30 17.42
C SER A 43 -9.34 1.74 16.41
N LEU A 44 -8.15 1.14 16.48
CA LEU A 44 -7.06 1.39 15.55
C LEU A 44 -7.38 0.89 14.14
N MET A 45 -7.99 -0.30 14.01
CA MET A 45 -8.46 -0.83 12.72
C MET A 45 -9.57 0.03 12.14
N THR A 46 -10.50 0.51 12.98
CA THR A 46 -11.55 1.46 12.58
C THR A 46 -10.95 2.75 12.04
N LEU A 47 -9.98 3.34 12.77
CA LEU A 47 -9.23 4.51 12.32
C LEU A 47 -8.51 4.23 11.00
N GLY A 48 -7.89 3.05 10.85
CA GLY A 48 -7.17 2.64 9.64
C GLY A 48 -8.07 2.52 8.42
N LEU A 49 -9.24 1.89 8.58
CA LEU A 49 -10.23 1.78 7.50
C LEU A 49 -10.80 3.15 7.13
N ILE A 50 -11.12 4.02 8.10
CA ILE A 50 -11.55 5.39 7.80
C ILE A 50 -10.43 6.19 7.10
N GLY A 51 -9.17 6.02 7.54
CA GLY A 51 -8.00 6.58 6.87
C GLY A 51 -7.89 6.13 5.42
N ALA A 52 -8.14 4.84 5.14
CA ALA A 52 -8.19 4.31 3.80
C ALA A 52 -9.28 4.95 2.92
N VAL A 53 -10.46 5.23 3.47
CA VAL A 53 -11.50 5.98 2.76
C VAL A 53 -11.08 7.43 2.47
N VAL A 54 -10.37 8.06 3.40
CA VAL A 54 -9.90 9.45 3.26
C VAL A 54 -8.88 9.57 2.14
N LEU A 55 -7.99 8.59 2.02
CA LEU A 55 -6.86 8.61 1.09
C LEU A 55 -7.16 7.92 -0.26
N ALA A 56 -8.20 7.07 -0.33
CA ALA A 56 -8.66 6.48 -1.59
C ALA A 56 -9.05 7.57 -2.60
N SER A 57 -8.68 7.41 -3.87
CA SER A 57 -9.10 8.37 -4.91
C SER A 57 -10.57 8.16 -5.32
N GLY A 58 -11.17 9.22 -5.86
CA GLY A 58 -12.55 9.19 -6.35
C GLY A 58 -13.62 9.35 -5.27
N SER A 59 -14.79 8.75 -5.51
CA SER A 59 -15.99 8.96 -4.68
C SER A 59 -15.87 8.28 -3.32
N LEU A 60 -16.16 9.04 -2.27
CA LEU A 60 -16.24 8.56 -0.89
C LEU A 60 -17.17 7.35 -0.74
N LEU A 61 -18.33 7.40 -1.41
CA LEU A 61 -19.32 6.33 -1.32
C LEU A 61 -18.79 5.03 -1.93
N LYS A 62 -18.03 5.13 -3.03
CA LYS A 62 -17.36 3.99 -3.65
C LYS A 62 -16.31 3.41 -2.70
N ALA A 63 -15.45 4.25 -2.12
CA ALA A 63 -14.43 3.79 -1.17
C ALA A 63 -15.03 3.10 0.08
N VAL A 64 -16.08 3.69 0.68
CA VAL A 64 -16.81 3.06 1.80
C VAL A 64 -17.43 1.74 1.36
N GLY A 65 -18.08 1.69 0.19
CA GLY A 65 -18.66 0.48 -0.36
C GLY A 65 -17.62 -0.62 -0.55
N MET A 66 -16.42 -0.29 -1.04
CA MET A 66 -15.31 -1.22 -1.21
C MET A 66 -14.81 -1.77 0.13
N ILE A 67 -14.70 -0.94 1.16
CA ILE A 67 -14.35 -1.43 2.51
C ILE A 67 -15.41 -2.36 3.05
N VAL A 68 -16.69 -1.97 3.00
CA VAL A 68 -17.80 -2.82 3.50
C VAL A 68 -17.84 -4.15 2.74
N LEU A 69 -17.66 -4.13 1.42
CA LEU A 69 -17.56 -5.34 0.63
C LEU A 69 -16.34 -6.19 1.04
N GLY A 70 -15.18 -5.57 1.25
CA GLY A 70 -14.00 -6.23 1.77
C GLY A 70 -14.25 -6.90 3.12
N LEU A 71 -14.85 -6.17 4.07
CA LEU A 71 -15.23 -6.69 5.39
C LEU A 71 -16.14 -7.92 5.24
N LEU A 72 -17.19 -7.85 4.41
CA LEU A 72 -18.11 -8.96 4.18
C LEU A 72 -17.42 -10.19 3.60
N ILE A 73 -16.56 -9.99 2.59
CA ILE A 73 -15.78 -11.08 1.97
C ILE A 73 -14.79 -11.68 2.98
N GLY A 74 -14.19 -10.85 3.85
CA GLY A 74 -13.27 -11.31 4.89
C GLY A 74 -13.93 -12.22 5.93
N LEU A 75 -15.25 -12.07 6.15
CA LEU A 75 -16.02 -12.91 7.08
C LEU A 75 -16.51 -14.22 6.46
N VAL A 76 -16.21 -14.49 5.19
CA VAL A 76 -16.52 -15.77 4.54
C VAL A 76 -15.61 -16.85 5.12
N GLY A 77 -16.21 -17.93 5.61
CA GLY A 77 -15.49 -19.05 6.20
C GLY A 77 -16.02 -19.46 7.57
N THR A 78 -15.27 -20.35 8.22
CA THR A 78 -15.59 -20.81 9.57
C THR A 78 -15.20 -19.77 10.60
N ASP A 79 -16.14 -19.37 11.45
CA ASP A 79 -15.82 -18.50 12.57
C ASP A 79 -14.91 -19.18 13.59
N VAL A 80 -13.76 -18.58 13.87
CA VAL A 80 -12.81 -19.09 14.86
C VAL A 80 -13.39 -19.13 16.28
N ASN A 81 -14.38 -18.28 16.60
CA ASN A 81 -14.95 -18.20 17.95
C ASN A 81 -16.08 -19.21 18.18
N SER A 82 -16.97 -19.38 17.21
CA SER A 82 -18.16 -20.25 17.34
C SER A 82 -18.08 -21.57 16.57
N GLY A 83 -17.14 -21.72 15.64
CA GLY A 83 -17.05 -22.88 14.74
C GLY A 83 -18.14 -22.92 13.67
N VAL A 84 -18.98 -21.88 13.56
CA VAL A 84 -20.08 -21.83 12.59
C VAL A 84 -19.56 -21.33 11.24
N ALA A 85 -19.91 -22.03 10.16
CA ALA A 85 -19.65 -21.59 8.80
C ALA A 85 -20.52 -20.38 8.42
N ARG A 86 -19.90 -19.31 7.94
CA ARG A 86 -20.56 -18.06 7.55
C ARG A 86 -20.31 -17.78 6.08
N PHE A 87 -21.38 -17.40 5.36
CA PHE A 87 -21.32 -17.11 3.92
C PHE A 87 -20.69 -18.24 3.08
N ALA A 88 -20.73 -19.49 3.59
CA ALA A 88 -20.17 -20.65 2.89
C ALA A 88 -21.12 -21.21 1.83
N PHE A 89 -22.41 -20.87 1.88
CA PHE A 89 -23.44 -21.28 0.89
C PHE A 89 -23.48 -22.79 0.61
N ASP A 90 -23.17 -23.62 1.61
CA ASP A 90 -23.06 -25.10 1.49
C ASP A 90 -21.98 -25.57 0.51
N ILE A 91 -21.00 -24.70 0.22
CA ILE A 91 -19.82 -25.01 -0.58
C ILE A 91 -18.66 -25.29 0.40
N PRO A 92 -18.11 -26.52 0.45
CA PRO A 92 -17.04 -26.89 1.37
C PRO A 92 -15.83 -25.95 1.27
N GLU A 93 -15.42 -25.59 0.06
CA GLU A 93 -14.24 -24.76 -0.18
C GLU A 93 -14.42 -23.32 0.33
N LEU A 94 -15.65 -22.81 0.46
CA LEU A 94 -15.90 -21.51 1.09
C LEU A 94 -15.91 -21.58 2.62
N THR A 95 -15.97 -22.78 3.20
CA THR A 95 -15.87 -22.99 4.65
C THR A 95 -14.44 -22.76 5.15
N ASP A 96 -13.45 -23.02 4.29
CA ASP A 96 -12.04 -22.69 4.50
C ASP A 96 -11.75 -21.18 4.32
N GLY A 97 -12.74 -20.43 3.81
CA GLY A 97 -12.63 -19.01 3.51
C GLY A 97 -11.98 -18.75 2.14
N ILE A 98 -11.91 -17.47 1.78
CA ILE A 98 -11.30 -17.06 0.50
C ILE A 98 -9.87 -16.63 0.76
N GLY A 99 -8.91 -17.18 0.03
CA GLY A 99 -7.50 -16.80 0.15
C GLY A 99 -7.26 -15.33 -0.22
N PHE A 100 -6.47 -14.62 0.59
CA PHE A 100 -6.05 -13.26 0.27
C PHE A 100 -5.35 -13.16 -1.10
N VAL A 101 -4.43 -14.10 -1.37
CA VAL A 101 -3.65 -14.17 -2.61
C VAL A 101 -4.58 -14.31 -3.83
N THR A 102 -5.62 -15.11 -3.69
CA THR A 102 -6.67 -15.34 -4.69
C THR A 102 -7.36 -14.04 -5.10
N ILE A 103 -7.80 -13.24 -4.12
CA ILE A 103 -8.47 -11.95 -4.39
C ILE A 103 -7.48 -10.95 -4.99
N ALA A 104 -6.29 -10.82 -4.42
CA ALA A 104 -5.30 -9.85 -4.87
C ALA A 104 -4.83 -10.13 -6.30
N MET A 105 -4.52 -11.39 -6.65
CA MET A 105 -4.13 -11.78 -8.00
C MET A 105 -5.29 -11.68 -8.99
N GLY A 106 -6.52 -11.99 -8.57
CA GLY A 106 -7.70 -11.77 -9.39
C GLY A 106 -7.87 -10.30 -9.73
N VAL A 107 -8.02 -9.45 -8.70
CA VAL A 107 -8.39 -8.05 -8.90
C VAL A 107 -7.26 -7.23 -9.55
N PHE A 108 -6.02 -7.33 -9.08
CA PHE A 108 -4.89 -6.55 -9.63
C PHE A 108 -4.13 -7.24 -10.75
N GLY A 109 -4.12 -8.57 -10.80
CA GLY A 109 -3.45 -9.30 -11.88
C GLY A 109 -4.38 -9.42 -13.09
N TYR A 110 -5.45 -10.20 -12.94
CA TYR A 110 -6.36 -10.50 -14.06
C TYR A 110 -7.20 -9.28 -14.44
N GLY A 111 -7.75 -8.55 -13.45
CA GLY A 111 -8.59 -7.39 -13.69
C GLY A 111 -7.89 -6.31 -14.52
N GLU A 112 -6.63 -5.99 -14.18
CA GLU A 112 -5.80 -5.05 -14.93
C GLU A 112 -5.46 -5.55 -16.34
N ILE A 113 -5.15 -6.84 -16.51
CA ILE A 113 -4.88 -7.42 -17.83
C ILE A 113 -6.12 -7.30 -18.74
N ILE A 114 -7.30 -7.65 -18.23
CA ILE A 114 -8.55 -7.53 -18.97
C ILE A 114 -8.83 -6.06 -19.30
N ALA A 115 -8.60 -5.15 -18.34
CA ALA A 115 -8.77 -3.71 -18.55
C ALA A 115 -7.84 -3.14 -19.62
N ASN A 116 -6.58 -3.57 -19.64
CA ASN A 116 -5.61 -3.13 -20.64
C ASN A 116 -5.93 -3.70 -22.04
N LEU A 117 -6.39 -4.95 -22.14
CA LEU A 117 -6.85 -5.55 -23.40
C LEU A 117 -8.10 -4.88 -23.98
N ALA A 118 -8.93 -4.27 -23.14
CA ALA A 118 -10.13 -3.57 -23.58
C ALA A 118 -9.86 -2.17 -24.16
N ARG A 119 -8.64 -1.64 -24.02
CA ARG A 119 -8.25 -0.36 -24.61
C ARG A 119 -7.77 -0.59 -26.05
N PRO A 120 -8.17 0.25 -27.03
CA PRO A 120 -7.65 0.16 -28.38
C PRO A 120 -6.12 0.28 -28.41
N ASP A 121 -5.47 -0.45 -29.34
CA ASP A 121 -4.06 -0.25 -29.71
C ASP A 121 -3.91 1.12 -30.40
N ASP A 122 -3.99 2.22 -29.65
CA ASP A 122 -3.60 3.54 -30.14
C ASP A 122 -2.11 3.76 -29.88
N ASP A 123 -1.41 4.27 -30.89
CA ASP A 123 0.05 4.45 -31.01
C ASP A 123 0.73 4.85 -29.69
N ARG A 124 1.14 3.84 -28.93
CA ARG A 124 2.10 4.05 -27.83
C ARG A 124 3.47 4.18 -28.45
N GLU A 125 3.83 5.40 -28.84
CA GLU A 125 5.20 5.75 -29.20
C GLU A 125 6.11 5.38 -28.01
N VAL A 126 6.77 4.23 -28.12
CA VAL A 126 7.90 3.90 -27.26
C VAL A 126 8.99 4.88 -27.65
N PHE A 127 9.11 5.98 -26.91
CA PHE A 127 10.22 6.91 -27.05
C PHE A 127 11.52 6.15 -26.76
N THR A 128 12.14 5.61 -27.81
CA THR A 128 13.50 5.07 -27.77
C THR A 128 14.48 6.24 -27.82
N ALA A 129 14.46 7.11 -26.81
CA ALA A 129 15.48 8.12 -26.67
C ALA A 129 16.76 7.44 -26.15
N LYS A 130 17.88 7.60 -26.87
CA LYS A 130 19.20 7.21 -26.36
C LYS A 130 19.49 8.02 -25.10
N VAL A 131 19.65 7.33 -23.97
CA VAL A 131 20.01 7.95 -22.69
C VAL A 131 21.51 8.25 -22.71
N GLU A 132 21.88 9.47 -23.07
CA GLU A 132 23.26 9.95 -22.97
C GLU A 132 23.51 10.68 -21.63
N GLY A 133 24.75 10.61 -21.11
CA GLY A 133 25.21 11.29 -19.89
C GLY A 133 24.49 10.86 -18.61
N LEU A 134 24.90 9.75 -17.97
CA LEU A 134 24.21 9.22 -16.80
C LEU A 134 24.41 10.06 -15.52
N PHE A 135 25.59 10.63 -15.29
CA PHE A 135 25.89 11.25 -13.99
C PHE A 135 25.40 12.69 -13.88
N PRO A 136 24.72 13.08 -12.77
CA PRO A 136 24.32 14.46 -12.51
C PRO A 136 25.53 15.39 -12.37
N THR A 137 25.40 16.63 -12.82
CA THR A 137 26.41 17.67 -12.58
C THR A 137 26.39 18.14 -11.12
N ARG A 138 27.43 18.86 -10.68
CA ARG A 138 27.44 19.48 -9.33
C ARG A 138 26.27 20.45 -9.11
N GLN A 139 25.82 21.13 -10.17
CA GLN A 139 24.65 22.02 -10.09
C GLN A 139 23.35 21.24 -9.95
N ASP A 140 23.22 20.12 -10.66
CA ASP A 140 22.09 19.19 -10.51
C ASP A 140 22.00 18.66 -9.08
N PHE A 141 23.15 18.31 -8.48
CA PHE A 141 23.20 17.83 -7.09
C PHE A 141 22.73 18.89 -6.09
N LYS A 142 23.15 20.15 -6.28
CA LYS A 142 22.73 21.28 -5.43
C LYS A 142 21.23 21.55 -5.52
N ARG A 143 20.62 21.32 -6.70
CA ARG A 143 19.19 21.49 -6.95
C ARG A 143 18.35 20.30 -6.46
N MET A 144 18.87 19.07 -6.61
CA MET A 144 18.14 17.86 -6.25
C MET A 144 18.10 17.65 -4.73
N PHE A 145 19.18 17.95 -4.01
CA PHE A 145 19.30 17.64 -2.58
C PHE A 145 18.15 18.20 -1.71
N PRO A 146 17.77 19.49 -1.80
CA PRO A 146 16.64 20.00 -1.02
C PRO A 146 15.30 19.40 -1.45
N ALA A 147 15.15 19.00 -2.71
CA ALA A 147 13.95 18.33 -3.21
C ALA A 147 13.85 16.89 -2.67
N VAL A 148 14.97 16.16 -2.66
CA VAL A 148 15.09 14.83 -2.06
C VAL A 148 14.78 14.87 -0.56
N LEU A 149 15.30 15.85 0.18
CA LEU A 149 15.01 15.99 1.62
C LEU A 149 13.52 16.23 1.88
N ARG A 150 12.89 17.15 1.14
CA ARG A 150 11.45 17.43 1.27
C ARG A 150 10.61 16.20 0.88
N GLY A 151 10.96 15.54 -0.22
CA GLY A 151 10.34 14.29 -0.64
C GLY A 151 10.47 13.19 0.42
N THR A 152 11.67 12.97 0.94
CA THR A 152 11.95 11.98 2.00
C THR A 152 11.12 12.25 3.26
N ALA A 153 11.03 13.52 3.69
CA ALA A 153 10.23 13.88 4.86
C ALA A 153 8.73 13.64 4.64
N LEU A 154 8.19 14.03 3.49
CA LEU A 154 6.80 13.76 3.11
C LEU A 154 6.50 12.28 3.01
N GLY A 155 7.36 11.53 2.30
CA GLY A 155 7.26 10.09 2.17
C GLY A 155 7.26 9.39 3.52
N SER A 156 8.22 9.73 4.37
CA SER A 156 8.34 9.13 5.70
C SER A 156 7.13 9.41 6.60
N ALA A 157 6.58 10.61 6.54
CA ALA A 157 5.41 10.99 7.34
C ALA A 157 4.12 10.32 6.82
N LEU A 158 3.91 10.33 5.50
CA LEU A 158 2.71 9.78 4.89
C LEU A 158 2.74 8.25 4.75
N GLY A 159 3.91 7.62 4.74
CA GLY A 159 4.06 6.16 4.66
C GLY A 159 3.53 5.42 5.90
N ILE A 160 3.56 6.07 7.08
CA ILE A 160 3.01 5.52 8.32
C ILE A 160 1.47 5.55 8.29
N LEU A 161 0.87 6.45 7.50
CA LEU A 161 -0.58 6.63 7.48
C LEU A 161 -1.28 5.50 6.71
N PRO A 162 -2.32 4.89 7.29
CA PRO A 162 -3.12 3.87 6.62
C PRO A 162 -3.98 4.49 5.51
N GLY A 163 -4.06 3.81 4.37
CA GLY A 163 -4.84 4.22 3.21
C GLY A 163 -4.05 4.57 1.95
N GLY A 164 -2.81 4.10 1.80
CA GLY A 164 -2.02 4.42 0.59
C GLY A 164 -1.30 5.77 0.64
N GLY A 165 -1.03 6.30 1.84
CA GLY A 165 -0.28 7.55 2.02
C GLY A 165 1.09 7.56 1.33
N ALA A 166 1.73 6.39 1.16
CA ALA A 166 2.96 6.25 0.38
C ALA A 166 2.80 6.67 -1.10
N LEU A 167 1.73 6.25 -1.78
CA LEU A 167 1.45 6.66 -3.17
C LEU A 167 1.16 8.16 -3.25
N LEU A 168 0.32 8.66 -2.35
CA LEU A 168 -0.02 10.09 -2.28
C LEU A 168 1.18 10.98 -1.98
N SER A 169 2.19 10.45 -1.27
CA SER A 169 3.40 11.19 -0.94
C SER A 169 4.21 11.60 -2.17
N ALA A 170 4.25 10.76 -3.21
CA ALA A 170 4.92 11.08 -4.46
C ALA A 170 4.23 12.24 -5.20
N PHE A 171 2.89 12.20 -5.29
CA PHE A 171 2.08 13.27 -5.89
C PHE A 171 2.15 14.57 -5.07
N ALA A 172 2.10 14.47 -3.74
CA ALA A 172 2.23 15.63 -2.86
C ALA A 172 3.62 16.26 -2.99
N ALA A 173 4.68 15.45 -3.03
CA ALA A 173 6.04 15.93 -3.26
C ALA A 173 6.16 16.64 -4.61
N TYR A 174 5.62 16.06 -5.69
CA TYR A 174 5.59 16.71 -7.01
C TYR A 174 4.87 18.06 -6.97
N THR A 175 3.69 18.11 -6.34
CA THR A 175 2.87 19.32 -6.24
C THR A 175 3.58 20.43 -5.45
N ILE A 176 4.27 20.07 -4.36
CA ILE A 176 5.05 21.00 -3.56
C ILE A 176 6.24 21.54 -4.34
N GLU A 177 6.93 20.69 -5.11
CA GLU A 177 8.00 21.13 -5.98
C GLU A 177 7.49 22.10 -7.06
N LYS A 178 6.34 21.80 -7.69
CA LYS A 178 5.69 22.66 -8.69
C LYS A 178 5.29 24.03 -8.12
N LYS A 179 4.85 24.10 -6.86
CA LYS A 179 4.49 25.35 -6.16
C LYS A 179 5.70 26.13 -5.64
N THR A 180 6.85 25.49 -5.50
CA THR A 180 8.07 26.14 -5.05
C THR A 180 8.67 26.95 -6.19
N LYS A 181 9.09 28.20 -5.93
CA LYS A 181 9.68 29.08 -6.96
C LYS A 181 10.84 28.39 -7.71
N LEU A 182 10.87 28.59 -9.02
CA LEU A 182 11.99 28.17 -9.86
C LEU A 182 13.20 29.05 -9.57
N HIS A 183 14.37 28.44 -9.44
CA HIS A 183 15.63 29.20 -9.34
C HIS A 183 16.08 29.69 -10.72
N PRO A 184 16.86 30.78 -10.81
CA PRO A 184 17.43 31.25 -12.08
C PRO A 184 18.20 30.11 -12.79
N GLY A 185 17.86 29.87 -14.05
CA GLY A 185 18.45 28.80 -14.86
C GLY A 185 17.92 27.38 -14.57
N GLU A 186 16.81 27.23 -13.84
CA GLU A 186 16.07 25.96 -13.77
C GLU A 186 15.13 25.82 -14.97
N VAL A 187 15.05 24.60 -15.49
CA VAL A 187 14.12 24.23 -16.55
C VAL A 187 12.69 24.19 -15.98
N PRO A 188 11.66 24.67 -16.69
CA PRO A 188 10.28 24.52 -16.24
C PRO A 188 9.90 23.05 -15.95
N PHE A 189 8.98 22.84 -15.01
CA PHE A 189 8.39 21.52 -14.79
C PHE A 189 7.69 21.04 -16.07
N GLY A 190 7.77 19.74 -16.37
CA GLY A 190 7.29 19.15 -17.63
C GLY A 190 8.32 19.13 -18.76
N GLN A 191 9.41 19.89 -18.66
CA GLN A 191 10.50 19.92 -19.65
C GLN A 191 11.79 19.21 -19.16
N GLY A 192 11.66 18.29 -18.20
CA GLY A 192 12.80 17.53 -17.66
C GLY A 192 13.48 18.15 -16.42
N ASN A 193 12.75 18.95 -15.63
CA ASN A 193 13.27 19.46 -14.35
C ASN A 193 13.58 18.31 -13.38
N ILE A 194 14.83 18.25 -12.91
CA ILE A 194 15.35 17.20 -12.02
C ILE A 194 14.60 17.10 -10.69
N ARG A 195 14.08 18.22 -10.16
CA ARG A 195 13.30 18.24 -8.92
C ARG A 195 11.98 17.51 -9.07
N GLY A 196 11.41 17.54 -10.28
CA GLY A 196 10.15 16.88 -10.63
C GLY A 196 10.24 15.36 -10.63
N VAL A 197 11.44 14.77 -10.66
CA VAL A 197 11.63 13.32 -10.52
C VAL A 197 12.29 12.94 -9.19
N ALA A 198 13.24 13.74 -8.70
CA ALA A 198 13.98 13.42 -7.49
C ALA A 198 13.14 13.48 -6.22
N ALA A 199 12.22 14.45 -6.08
CA ALA A 199 11.38 14.54 -4.89
C ALA A 199 10.29 13.46 -4.85
N PRO A 200 9.53 13.18 -5.93
CA PRO A 200 8.53 12.11 -5.92
C PRO A 200 9.14 10.73 -5.71
N GLU A 201 10.29 10.44 -6.33
CA GLU A 201 10.98 9.16 -6.14
C GLU A 201 11.54 9.00 -4.72
N ALA A 202 12.07 10.07 -4.14
CA ALA A 202 12.46 10.07 -2.72
C ALA A 202 11.25 9.83 -1.81
N ALA A 203 10.11 10.48 -2.08
CA ALA A 203 8.90 10.30 -1.28
C ALA A 203 8.33 8.88 -1.41
N ASN A 204 8.28 8.34 -2.62
CA ASN A 204 7.83 6.98 -2.90
C ASN A 204 8.67 5.94 -2.12
N ASN A 205 10.00 6.02 -2.20
CA ASN A 205 10.84 5.03 -1.52
C ASN A 205 10.82 5.20 0.01
N ALA A 206 10.89 6.43 0.53
CA ALA A 206 10.75 6.66 1.96
C ALA A 206 9.39 6.20 2.51
N GLY A 207 8.31 6.48 1.78
CA GLY A 207 6.95 6.03 2.10
C GLY A 207 6.83 4.51 2.10
N SER A 208 7.44 3.84 1.12
CA SER A 208 7.47 2.38 1.05
C SER A 208 8.19 1.75 2.23
N GLN A 209 9.36 2.29 2.62
CA GLN A 209 10.11 1.77 3.77
C GLN A 209 9.41 2.05 5.11
N THR A 210 8.86 3.25 5.29
CA THR A 210 8.16 3.62 6.53
C THR A 210 6.79 2.95 6.65
N SER A 211 6.21 2.44 5.55
CA SER A 211 5.00 1.60 5.58
C SER A 211 5.19 0.30 6.37
N PHE A 212 6.43 -0.17 6.54
CA PHE A 212 6.72 -1.32 7.39
C PHE A 212 6.60 -1.02 8.89
N ILE A 213 6.65 0.25 9.31
CA ILE A 213 6.55 0.63 10.73
C ILE A 213 5.22 0.14 11.33
N PRO A 214 4.03 0.55 10.83
CA PRO A 214 2.77 0.08 11.38
C PRO A 214 2.53 -1.42 11.14
N LEU A 215 3.04 -1.98 10.03
CA LEU A 215 2.93 -3.40 9.75
C LEU A 215 3.67 -4.24 10.81
N LEU A 216 4.94 -3.92 11.08
CA LEU A 216 5.78 -4.71 11.98
C LEU A 216 5.50 -4.43 13.45
N THR A 217 5.02 -3.22 13.80
CA THR A 217 4.79 -2.86 15.21
C THR A 217 3.34 -3.03 15.65
N LEU A 218 2.37 -2.75 14.77
CA LEU A 218 0.93 -2.79 15.09
C LEU A 218 0.21 -3.94 14.39
N GLY A 219 0.84 -4.60 13.41
CA GLY A 219 0.22 -5.69 12.64
C GLY A 219 -0.80 -5.20 11.62
N ILE A 220 -0.83 -3.89 11.34
CA ILE A 220 -1.84 -3.28 10.48
C ILE A 220 -1.19 -2.80 9.18
N PRO A 221 -1.62 -3.31 8.01
CA PRO A 221 -1.09 -2.89 6.73
C PRO A 221 -1.58 -1.49 6.37
N PRO A 222 -0.70 -0.53 6.08
CA PRO A 222 -1.11 0.82 5.68
C PRO A 222 -1.56 0.93 4.22
N ASN A 223 -1.31 -0.07 3.38
CA ASN A 223 -1.71 -0.06 1.98
C ASN A 223 -1.84 -1.50 1.44
N ALA A 224 -2.35 -1.63 0.22
CA ALA A 224 -2.58 -2.93 -0.43
C ALA A 224 -1.31 -3.80 -0.55
N VAL A 225 -0.15 -3.17 -0.80
CA VAL A 225 1.13 -3.89 -0.91
C VAL A 225 1.58 -4.44 0.44
N MET A 226 1.44 -3.66 1.51
CA MET A 226 1.71 -4.16 2.86
C MET A 226 0.69 -5.20 3.32
N ALA A 227 -0.54 -5.12 2.81
CA ALA A 227 -1.54 -6.18 2.99
C ALA A 227 -1.07 -7.50 2.36
N LEU A 228 -0.43 -7.44 1.18
CA LEU A 228 0.25 -8.61 0.61
C LEU A 228 1.36 -9.15 1.51
N MET A 229 2.12 -8.26 2.16
CA MET A 229 3.13 -8.67 3.13
C MET A 229 2.53 -9.36 4.37
N VAL A 230 1.39 -8.90 4.89
CA VAL A 230 0.66 -9.61 5.97
C VAL A 230 0.33 -11.03 5.55
N GLY A 231 -0.22 -11.20 4.34
CA GLY A 231 -0.54 -12.51 3.77
C GLY A 231 0.70 -13.41 3.67
N ALA A 232 1.79 -12.90 3.12
CA ALA A 232 3.06 -13.64 3.01
C ALA A 232 3.63 -14.05 4.36
N MET A 233 3.64 -13.14 5.35
CA MET A 233 4.11 -13.46 6.70
C MET A 233 3.24 -14.53 7.37
N THR A 234 1.91 -14.45 7.19
CA THR A 234 0.97 -15.43 7.74
C THR A 234 1.16 -16.82 7.12
N ILE A 235 1.45 -16.91 5.81
CA ILE A 235 1.80 -18.18 5.15
C ILE A 235 3.04 -18.81 5.78
N HIS A 236 4.01 -17.99 6.21
CA HIS A 236 5.19 -18.44 6.93
C HIS A 236 4.99 -18.59 8.44
N ASN A 237 3.75 -18.61 8.93
CA ASN A 237 3.38 -18.70 10.35
C ASN A 237 3.94 -17.57 11.21
N ILE A 238 4.20 -16.40 10.62
CA ILE A 238 4.65 -15.21 11.33
C ILE A 238 3.48 -14.25 11.40
N GLN A 239 2.97 -14.01 12.60
CA GLN A 239 1.91 -13.03 12.80
C GLN A 239 2.51 -11.63 12.95
N PRO A 240 2.19 -10.68 12.04
CA PRO A 240 2.66 -9.30 12.16
C PRO A 240 2.16 -8.63 13.44
N GLY A 241 2.98 -7.76 14.04
CA GLY A 241 2.64 -7.02 15.25
C GLY A 241 3.75 -6.94 16.28
N PRO A 242 3.45 -6.44 17.49
CA PRO A 242 4.46 -6.04 18.49
C PRO A 242 5.42 -7.17 18.87
N GLN A 243 4.94 -8.41 18.76
CA GLN A 243 5.70 -9.61 19.11
C GLN A 243 6.77 -9.97 18.06
N VAL A 244 6.69 -9.52 16.81
CA VAL A 244 7.66 -9.90 15.77
C VAL A 244 9.10 -9.56 16.20
N MET A 245 9.29 -8.41 16.85
CA MET A 245 10.60 -7.97 17.32
C MET A 245 11.15 -8.83 18.45
N SER A 246 10.30 -9.45 19.28
CA SER A 246 10.72 -10.29 20.41
C SER A 246 10.71 -11.79 20.09
N SER A 247 9.73 -12.27 19.32
CA SER A 247 9.59 -13.68 18.95
C SER A 247 10.45 -14.06 17.75
N ASN A 248 10.68 -13.12 16.82
CA ASN A 248 11.45 -13.33 15.61
C ASN A 248 12.49 -12.21 15.40
N PRO A 249 13.41 -11.98 16.36
CA PRO A 249 14.36 -10.86 16.31
C PRO A 249 15.27 -10.92 15.08
N GLU A 250 15.68 -12.12 14.66
CA GLU A 250 16.48 -12.32 13.45
C GLU A 250 15.73 -11.89 12.19
N LEU A 251 14.42 -12.16 12.11
CA LEU A 251 13.60 -11.71 11.00
C LEU A 251 13.43 -10.20 11.02
N PHE A 252 13.14 -9.61 12.18
CA PHE A 252 12.93 -8.17 12.31
C PHE A 252 14.18 -7.37 11.92
N TRP A 253 15.32 -7.67 12.55
CA TRP A 253 16.58 -6.98 12.27
C TRP A 253 17.18 -7.39 10.94
N GLY A 254 16.99 -8.65 10.53
CA GLY A 254 17.37 -9.14 9.21
C GLY A 254 16.61 -8.43 8.10
N LEU A 255 15.31 -8.16 8.28
CA LEU A 255 14.51 -7.39 7.34
C LEU A 255 15.03 -5.95 7.24
N ILE A 256 15.27 -5.26 8.36
CA ILE A 256 15.84 -3.90 8.37
C ILE A 256 17.21 -3.86 7.68
N ALA A 257 18.10 -4.81 8.00
CA ALA A 257 19.41 -4.90 7.34
C ALA A 257 19.26 -5.20 5.84
N SER A 258 18.34 -6.09 5.46
CA SER A 258 18.06 -6.42 4.07
C SER A 258 17.49 -5.23 3.29
N MET A 259 16.77 -4.30 3.93
CA MET A 259 16.29 -3.07 3.29
C MET A 259 17.46 -2.16 2.90
N TRP A 260 18.51 -2.06 3.72
CA TRP A 260 19.73 -1.33 3.36
C TRP A 260 20.46 -1.97 2.20
N ILE A 261 20.68 -3.29 2.27
CA ILE A 261 21.33 -4.05 1.20
C ILE A 261 20.49 -3.96 -0.08
N GLY A 262 19.17 -4.11 0.02
CA GLY A 262 18.21 -4.01 -1.07
C GLY A 262 18.21 -2.64 -1.72
N ASN A 263 18.25 -1.55 -0.95
CA ASN A 263 18.39 -0.20 -1.50
C ASN A 263 19.72 -0.02 -2.25
N ALA A 264 20.82 -0.54 -1.72
CA ALA A 264 22.11 -0.50 -2.40
C ALA A 264 22.09 -1.32 -3.70
N MET A 265 21.54 -2.52 -3.64
CA MET A 265 21.32 -3.38 -4.80
C MET A 265 20.39 -2.73 -5.82
N LEU A 266 19.38 -1.96 -5.40
CA LEU A 266 18.51 -1.23 -6.31
C LEU A 266 19.27 -0.22 -7.16
N ILE A 267 20.28 0.47 -6.62
CA ILE A 267 21.18 1.34 -7.43
C ILE A 267 21.97 0.48 -8.42
N VAL A 268 22.62 -0.55 -7.92
CA VAL A 268 23.54 -1.40 -8.70
C VAL A 268 22.81 -2.15 -9.80
N LEU A 269 21.57 -2.54 -9.57
CA LEU A 269 20.73 -3.23 -10.55
C LEU A 269 20.04 -2.24 -11.48
N ASN A 270 19.38 -1.19 -10.97
CA ASN A 270 18.63 -0.30 -11.85
C ASN A 270 19.52 0.41 -12.87
N LEU A 271 20.61 1.07 -12.46
CA LEU A 271 21.41 1.90 -13.38
C LEU A 271 21.99 1.13 -14.59
N PRO A 272 22.58 -0.07 -14.44
CA PRO A 272 23.05 -0.86 -15.57
C PRO A 272 21.92 -1.57 -16.33
N LEU A 273 20.86 -2.00 -15.64
CA LEU A 273 19.75 -2.74 -16.26
C LEU A 273 18.70 -1.85 -16.93
N ILE A 274 18.82 -0.50 -16.89
CA ILE A 274 17.93 0.43 -17.62
C ILE A 274 17.69 -0.05 -19.05
N GLY A 275 18.75 -0.47 -19.76
CA GLY A 275 18.64 -0.95 -21.14
C GLY A 275 17.79 -2.21 -21.28
N ILE A 276 17.77 -3.08 -20.27
CA ILE A 276 16.91 -4.27 -20.23
C ILE A 276 15.47 -3.87 -19.88
N TRP A 277 15.27 -2.99 -18.90
CA TRP A 277 13.93 -2.50 -18.53
C TRP A 277 13.23 -1.80 -19.71
N ILE A 278 13.95 -0.98 -20.46
CA ILE A 278 13.43 -0.35 -21.68
C ILE A 278 13.08 -1.39 -22.74
N LYS A 279 13.90 -2.44 -22.91
CA LYS A 279 13.57 -3.55 -23.82
C LYS A 279 12.37 -4.36 -23.33
N LEU A 280 12.15 -4.48 -22.02
CA LEU A 280 10.98 -5.17 -21.49
C LEU A 280 9.67 -4.49 -21.89
N LEU A 281 9.67 -3.16 -22.02
CA LEU A 281 8.53 -2.40 -22.55
C LEU A 281 8.23 -2.72 -24.02
N SER A 282 9.20 -3.30 -24.76
CA SER A 282 9.02 -3.75 -26.14
C SER A 282 8.52 -5.19 -26.25
N VAL A 283 8.34 -5.92 -25.14
CA VAL A 283 7.80 -7.29 -25.16
C VAL A 283 6.35 -7.23 -25.61
N PRO A 284 5.97 -7.94 -26.68
CA PRO A 284 4.60 -7.91 -27.18
C PRO A 284 3.60 -8.41 -26.11
N TYR A 285 2.53 -7.66 -25.89
CA TYR A 285 1.47 -8.00 -24.93
C TYR A 285 0.88 -9.41 -25.14
N ARG A 286 0.85 -9.88 -26.39
CA ARG A 286 0.42 -11.25 -26.75
C ARG A 286 1.18 -12.37 -26.02
N TRP A 287 2.42 -12.12 -25.59
CA TRP A 287 3.23 -13.08 -24.83
C TRP A 287 3.25 -12.75 -23.34
N LEU A 288 3.27 -11.46 -23.01
CA LEU A 288 3.33 -10.99 -21.62
C LEU A 288 2.07 -11.40 -20.82
N TYR A 289 0.88 -11.17 -21.37
CA TYR A 289 -0.36 -11.42 -20.63
C TYR A 289 -0.62 -12.91 -20.36
N PRO A 290 -0.49 -13.83 -21.35
CA PRO A 290 -0.63 -15.26 -21.06
C PRO A 290 0.38 -15.77 -20.04
N ALA A 291 1.63 -15.26 -20.07
CA ALA A 291 2.63 -15.63 -19.08
C ALA A 291 2.23 -15.19 -17.66
N ILE A 292 1.75 -13.95 -17.49
CA ILE A 292 1.28 -13.47 -16.17
C ILE A 292 0.10 -14.31 -15.68
N VAL A 293 -0.89 -14.57 -16.54
CA VAL A 293 -2.06 -15.41 -16.20
C VAL A 293 -1.61 -16.80 -15.75
N LEU A 294 -0.69 -17.43 -16.48
CA LEU A 294 -0.15 -18.74 -16.12
C LEU A 294 0.59 -18.71 -14.78
N PHE A 295 1.45 -17.71 -14.54
CA PHE A 295 2.19 -17.60 -13.28
C PHE A 295 1.28 -17.32 -12.09
N CYS A 296 0.23 -16.52 -12.25
CA CYS A 296 -0.79 -16.30 -11.22
C CYS A 296 -1.54 -17.60 -10.89
N ALA A 297 -1.96 -18.36 -11.92
CA ALA A 297 -2.61 -19.66 -11.71
C ALA A 297 -1.70 -20.65 -10.97
N ILE A 298 -0.42 -20.73 -11.35
CA ILE A 298 0.58 -21.57 -10.67
C ILE A 298 0.80 -21.09 -9.24
N GLY A 299 0.95 -19.78 -9.03
CA GLY A 299 1.21 -19.19 -7.72
C GLY A 299 0.10 -19.48 -6.73
N VAL A 300 -1.16 -19.28 -7.15
CA VAL A 300 -2.33 -19.55 -6.30
C VAL A 300 -2.55 -21.05 -6.11
N TYR A 301 -2.31 -21.87 -7.11
CA TYR A 301 -2.34 -23.33 -6.92
C TYR A 301 -1.29 -23.79 -5.90
N SER A 302 -0.11 -23.18 -5.90
CA SER A 302 0.99 -23.58 -5.01
C SER A 302 0.77 -23.28 -3.53
N THR A 303 -0.18 -22.40 -3.17
CA THR A 303 -0.43 -22.06 -1.77
C THR A 303 -1.21 -23.14 -1.04
N ASN A 304 -2.30 -23.64 -1.64
CA ASN A 304 -3.21 -24.60 -1.00
C ASN A 304 -3.33 -25.93 -1.76
N ASN A 305 -2.65 -26.08 -2.91
CA ASN A 305 -2.79 -27.23 -3.81
C ASN A 305 -4.26 -27.48 -4.22
N ASN A 306 -5.06 -26.40 -4.31
CA ASN A 306 -6.49 -26.45 -4.58
C ASN A 306 -6.81 -25.79 -5.92
N THR A 307 -7.57 -26.49 -6.77
CA THR A 307 -8.03 -25.97 -8.06
C THR A 307 -9.14 -24.93 -7.92
N TRP A 308 -9.90 -24.95 -6.81
CA TRP A 308 -10.93 -23.96 -6.50
C TRP A 308 -10.37 -22.54 -6.49
N ASP A 309 -9.16 -22.37 -5.92
CA ASP A 309 -8.51 -21.07 -5.84
C ASP A 309 -8.22 -20.49 -7.24
N ILE A 310 -7.91 -21.32 -8.24
CA ILE A 310 -7.71 -20.88 -9.63
C ILE A 310 -9.01 -20.31 -10.22
N TRP A 311 -10.14 -20.99 -9.99
CA TRP A 311 -11.45 -20.51 -10.43
C TRP A 311 -11.84 -19.19 -9.76
N MET A 312 -11.55 -19.08 -8.46
CA MET A 312 -11.77 -17.85 -7.70
C MET A 312 -10.91 -16.69 -8.21
N VAL A 313 -9.64 -16.91 -8.59
CA VAL A 313 -8.82 -15.87 -9.26
C VAL A 313 -9.50 -15.39 -10.54
N GLY A 314 -10.02 -16.31 -11.36
CA GLY A 314 -10.79 -15.97 -12.56
C GLY A 314 -12.01 -15.10 -12.26
N LEU A 315 -12.81 -15.49 -11.26
CA LEU A 315 -13.98 -14.75 -10.80
C LEU A 315 -13.60 -13.34 -10.30
N PHE A 316 -12.62 -13.24 -9.42
CA PHE A 316 -12.13 -11.95 -8.90
C PHE A 316 -11.43 -11.11 -9.99
N GLY A 317 -10.91 -11.73 -11.04
CA GLY A 317 -10.45 -11.05 -12.25
C GLY A 317 -11.56 -10.31 -12.98
N ILE A 318 -12.70 -10.97 -13.18
CA ILE A 318 -13.88 -10.34 -13.78
C ILE A 318 -14.41 -9.23 -12.87
N ILE A 319 -14.55 -9.51 -11.57
CA ILE A 319 -15.01 -8.53 -10.57
C ILE A 319 -14.07 -7.31 -10.54
N GLY A 320 -12.76 -7.54 -10.54
CA GLY A 320 -11.74 -6.49 -10.58
C GLY A 320 -11.85 -5.62 -11.83
N TYR A 321 -12.04 -6.23 -13.00
CA TYR A 321 -12.30 -5.49 -14.23
C TYR A 321 -13.55 -4.60 -14.12
N VAL A 322 -14.64 -5.11 -13.53
CA VAL A 322 -15.86 -4.33 -13.29
C VAL A 322 -15.58 -3.16 -12.36
N PHE A 323 -14.78 -3.34 -11.31
CA PHE A 323 -14.39 -2.24 -10.40
C PHE A 323 -13.60 -1.15 -11.12
N ILE A 324 -12.66 -1.53 -12.00
CA ILE A 324 -11.90 -0.59 -12.82
C ILE A 324 -12.84 0.22 -13.72
N GLN A 325 -13.79 -0.42 -14.41
CA GLN A 325 -14.77 0.27 -15.27
C GLN A 325 -15.69 1.21 -14.48
N LEU A 326 -16.04 0.85 -13.25
CA LEU A 326 -16.85 1.68 -12.36
C LEU A 326 -16.03 2.77 -11.65
N GLY A 327 -14.70 2.85 -11.85
CA GLY A 327 -13.82 3.77 -11.14
C GLY A 327 -13.85 3.56 -9.63
N MET A 328 -13.90 2.29 -9.20
CA MET A 328 -13.80 1.88 -7.79
C MET A 328 -12.41 1.31 -7.53
N GLU A 329 -11.69 1.91 -6.58
CA GLU A 329 -10.37 1.41 -6.20
C GLU A 329 -10.48 0.08 -5.44
N ALA A 330 -9.64 -0.89 -5.82
CA ALA A 330 -9.57 -2.19 -5.15
C ALA A 330 -8.79 -2.18 -3.83
N ALA A 331 -7.90 -1.21 -3.62
CA ALA A 331 -7.05 -1.15 -2.43
C ALA A 331 -7.84 -1.08 -1.11
N PRO A 332 -8.92 -0.26 -0.97
CA PRO A 332 -9.77 -0.28 0.22
C PRO A 332 -10.47 -1.63 0.47
N LEU A 333 -10.83 -2.36 -0.59
CA LEU A 333 -11.42 -3.69 -0.46
C LEU A 333 -10.45 -4.68 0.17
N LEU A 334 -9.20 -4.72 -0.28
CA LEU A 334 -8.21 -5.64 0.32
C LEU A 334 -7.88 -5.28 1.78
N LEU A 335 -7.84 -3.98 2.11
CA LEU A 335 -7.68 -3.53 3.48
C LEU A 335 -8.87 -3.96 4.35
N GLY A 336 -10.10 -3.78 3.87
CA GLY A 336 -11.30 -4.28 4.54
C GLY A 336 -11.29 -5.80 4.70
N PHE A 337 -10.86 -6.53 3.67
CA PHE A 337 -10.77 -7.99 3.68
C PHE A 337 -9.82 -8.53 4.74
N ILE A 338 -8.60 -7.98 4.84
CA ILE A 338 -7.64 -8.41 5.87
C ILE A 338 -8.04 -7.95 7.26
N LEU A 339 -8.48 -6.70 7.40
CA LEU A 339 -8.78 -6.12 8.71
C LEU A 339 -10.13 -6.58 9.27
N GLY A 340 -11.05 -7.07 8.44
CA GLY A 340 -12.40 -7.45 8.86
C GLY A 340 -12.44 -8.52 9.95
N PRO A 341 -11.85 -9.71 9.72
CA PRO A 341 -11.78 -10.77 10.74
C PRO A 341 -11.11 -10.28 12.02
N MET A 342 -9.98 -9.59 11.90
CA MET A 342 -9.24 -9.06 13.04
C MET A 342 -10.06 -8.04 13.83
N MET A 343 -10.82 -7.18 13.13
CA MET A 343 -11.66 -6.16 13.74
C MET A 343 -12.83 -6.82 14.48
N GLU A 344 -13.48 -7.81 13.87
CA GLU A 344 -14.56 -8.55 14.50
C GLU A 344 -14.10 -9.31 15.75
N GLU A 345 -12.99 -10.04 15.66
CA GLU A 345 -12.42 -10.78 16.79
C GLU A 345 -12.09 -9.86 17.96
N ASN A 346 -11.45 -8.72 17.69
CA ASN A 346 -11.10 -7.74 18.72
C ASN A 346 -12.34 -7.06 19.32
N LEU A 347 -13.36 -6.77 18.50
CA LEU A 347 -14.66 -6.27 18.98
C LEU A 347 -15.33 -7.27 19.93
N ARG A 348 -15.47 -8.53 19.50
CA ARG A 348 -16.07 -9.59 20.32
C ARG A 348 -15.29 -9.80 21.60
N ARG A 349 -13.97 -9.86 21.52
CA ARG A 349 -13.09 -10.04 22.69
C ARG A 349 -13.19 -8.87 23.66
N ALA A 350 -13.28 -7.63 23.17
CA ALA A 350 -13.48 -6.45 24.02
C ALA A 350 -14.83 -6.48 24.75
N LEU A 351 -15.91 -6.85 24.05
CA LEU A 351 -17.25 -6.95 24.63
C LEU A 351 -17.37 -8.13 25.59
N LEU A 352 -16.76 -9.27 25.30
CA LEU A 352 -16.74 -10.41 26.22
C LEU A 352 -16.02 -10.06 27.54
N LEU A 353 -14.87 -9.39 27.46
CA LEU A 353 -14.12 -8.96 28.66
C LEU A 353 -14.87 -7.89 29.47
N SER A 354 -15.63 -7.03 28.80
CA SER A 354 -16.46 -5.99 29.44
C SER A 354 -17.89 -6.45 29.76
N ARG A 355 -18.20 -7.74 29.60
CA ARG A 355 -19.54 -8.32 29.84
C ARG A 355 -20.66 -7.64 29.03
N GLY A 356 -20.36 -7.23 27.81
CA GLY A 356 -21.28 -6.59 26.87
C GLY A 356 -21.34 -5.06 26.97
N ASP A 357 -20.50 -4.44 27.82
CA ASP A 357 -20.50 -2.99 27.97
C ASP A 357 -19.68 -2.27 26.89
N TRP A 358 -20.38 -1.60 25.98
CA TRP A 358 -19.80 -0.76 24.93
C TRP A 358 -19.06 0.47 25.46
N SER A 359 -19.26 0.86 26.73
CA SER A 359 -18.53 1.97 27.34
C SER A 359 -17.03 1.70 27.39
N VAL A 360 -16.58 0.44 27.27
CA VAL A 360 -15.16 0.06 27.25
C VAL A 360 -14.35 0.82 26.19
N PHE A 361 -14.97 1.19 25.06
CA PHE A 361 -14.31 1.91 23.98
C PHE A 361 -14.04 3.39 24.29
N VAL A 362 -14.79 3.96 25.25
CA VAL A 362 -14.67 5.37 25.67
C VAL A 362 -13.97 5.50 27.02
N THR A 363 -14.17 4.53 27.92
CA THR A 363 -13.53 4.51 29.25
C THR A 363 -12.03 4.22 29.16
N ARG A 364 -11.58 3.47 28.13
CA ARG A 364 -10.15 3.30 27.86
C ARG A 364 -9.63 4.48 27.03
N PRO A 365 -8.68 5.28 27.56
CA PRO A 365 -8.30 6.57 26.96
C PRO A 365 -7.64 6.42 25.58
N LEU A 366 -6.89 5.34 25.35
CA LEU A 366 -6.27 5.06 24.05
C LEU A 366 -7.33 4.73 22.98
N SER A 367 -8.25 3.82 23.31
CA SER A 367 -9.39 3.47 22.45
C SER A 367 -10.23 4.71 22.12
N ALA A 368 -10.56 5.50 23.14
CA ALA A 368 -11.33 6.73 22.97
C ALA A 368 -10.62 7.74 22.07
N GLY A 369 -9.32 7.95 22.27
CA GLY A 369 -8.50 8.84 21.44
C GLY A 369 -8.46 8.41 19.98
N LEU A 370 -8.32 7.11 19.70
CA LEU A 370 -8.33 6.56 18.34
C LEU A 370 -9.69 6.73 17.67
N LEU A 371 -10.79 6.45 18.38
CA LEU A 371 -12.14 6.66 17.85
C LEU A 371 -12.46 8.15 17.63
N LEU A 372 -12.01 9.03 18.53
CA LEU A 372 -12.13 10.47 18.36
C LEU A 372 -11.35 10.96 17.14
N ALA A 373 -10.13 10.46 16.93
CA ALA A 373 -9.36 10.74 15.71
C ALA A 373 -10.08 10.24 14.46
N ALA A 374 -10.69 9.05 14.52
CA ALA A 374 -11.43 8.45 13.42
C ALA A 374 -12.67 9.28 13.08
N LEU A 375 -13.41 9.74 14.10
CA LEU A 375 -14.54 10.66 13.96
C LEU A 375 -14.10 12.03 13.41
N ALA A 376 -12.97 12.57 13.87
CA ALA A 376 -12.43 13.83 13.37
C ALA A 376 -12.03 13.73 11.89
N LEU A 377 -11.39 12.63 11.47
CA LEU A 377 -11.08 12.36 10.07
C LEU A 377 -12.35 12.24 9.22
N LEU A 378 -13.35 11.51 9.72
CA LEU A 378 -14.63 11.37 9.03
C LEU A 378 -15.33 12.72 8.87
N ALA A 379 -15.40 13.52 9.94
CA ALA A 379 -15.98 14.85 9.92
C ALA A 379 -15.26 15.77 8.93
N LEU A 380 -13.92 15.75 8.92
CA LEU A 380 -13.11 16.55 8.03
C LEU A 380 -13.36 16.21 6.54
N VAL A 381 -13.58 14.93 6.24
CA VAL A 381 -13.89 14.47 4.87
C VAL A 381 -15.32 14.80 4.44
N LEU A 382 -16.27 14.87 5.39
CA LEU A 382 -17.64 15.27 5.10
C LEU A 382 -17.80 16.78 4.88
N LEU A 383 -16.82 17.59 5.32
CA LEU A 383 -16.85 19.05 5.11
C LEU A 383 -16.77 19.42 3.61
N PRO A 384 -17.62 20.35 3.13
CA PRO A 384 -17.68 20.73 1.71
C PRO A 384 -16.36 21.28 1.15
N ALA A 385 -15.59 21.98 1.98
CA ALA A 385 -14.31 22.59 1.58
C ALA A 385 -13.24 21.53 1.23
N PHE A 386 -13.31 20.36 1.89
CA PHE A 386 -12.37 19.28 1.65
C PHE A 386 -12.74 18.47 0.41
N LYS A 387 -14.05 18.24 0.17
CA LYS A 387 -14.54 17.62 -1.08
C LYS A 387 -14.06 18.37 -2.32
N ARG A 388 -14.22 19.69 -2.32
CA ARG A 388 -13.83 20.57 -3.46
C ARG A 388 -12.32 20.61 -3.70
N THR A 389 -11.51 20.40 -2.66
CA THR A 389 -10.05 20.36 -2.77
C THR A 389 -9.55 18.98 -3.21
N ARG A 390 -10.24 17.89 -2.83
CA ARG A 390 -9.97 16.54 -3.32
C ARG A 390 -10.24 16.42 -4.82
N ASP A 391 -11.39 16.91 -5.28
CA ASP A 391 -11.73 16.85 -6.71
C ASP A 391 -10.68 17.58 -7.57
N VAL A 392 -10.07 18.64 -7.06
CA VAL A 392 -8.99 19.38 -7.76
C VAL A 392 -7.61 18.71 -7.60
N ALA A 393 -7.37 17.99 -6.51
CA ALA A 393 -6.10 17.31 -6.26
C ALA A 393 -5.96 15.98 -7.02
N PHE A 394 -7.08 15.37 -7.42
CA PHE A 394 -7.13 14.08 -8.10
C PHE A 394 -7.46 14.17 -9.61
N VAL A 395 -7.67 15.37 -10.15
CA VAL A 395 -7.83 15.59 -11.59
C VAL A 395 -6.47 15.95 -12.19
N GLU A 396 -5.93 15.06 -13.04
CA GLU A 396 -4.84 15.38 -13.95
C GLU A 396 -5.36 16.33 -15.04
N ASP A 397 -4.71 17.48 -15.20
CA ASP A 397 -4.70 18.25 -16.45
C ASP A 397 -3.41 17.95 -17.23
#